data_AF-A0A6J0BQX8-F1
#
_entry.id   AF-A0A6J0BQX8-F1
#
_cell.length_a   1.000
_cell.length_b   1.000
_cell.length_c   1.000
_cell.angle_alpha   90.00
_cell.angle_beta   90.00
_cell.angle_gamma   90.00
#
_symmetry.space_group_name_H-M   'P 1'
#
loop_
_entity.id
_entity.type
_entity.pdbx_description
1 polymer ?
#
loop_
_entity_poly.entity_id
_entity_poly.type
_entity_poly.pdbx_seq_one_letter_code
_entity_poly.pdbx_strand_id
1 'polypeptide(L)'
;MFILSLPGRVFTYYGEEIALLDNNEITYAETIDSLACAAGEDSYTTVTRDPYRTPMQWDTTSNAGFTESSSAYLPVHTSYLTRNVESQIASTISNIQTYKAVAALRSNPTFIYGSCEIQTLNNDKVLILRRSLDDNPTYIVVINLALSKQTINVTEIFSDVSTNLTIAVRSANAVFSDTTVTSDGFILTANAAVILTDGVDDEPTRPEVTTAELDWWQTAVIYQIYPKSFQKHEALK
;
A
#
# COMPACT_ATOMS: atom_id res chain seq x y z
N MET A 1 0.94 -2.77 2.45
CA MET A 1 1.86 -3.86 2.88
C MET A 1 1.22 -5.22 2.75
N PHE A 2 0.20 -5.57 3.55
CA PHE A 2 -0.41 -6.90 3.56
C PHE A 2 -0.68 -7.50 2.16
N ILE A 3 -1.52 -6.84 1.35
CA ILE A 3 -1.93 -7.34 0.03
C ILE A 3 -0.72 -7.56 -0.89
N LEU A 4 0.23 -6.62 -0.91
CA LEU A 4 1.44 -6.73 -1.74
C LEU A 4 2.38 -7.87 -1.31
N SER A 5 2.29 -8.32 -0.05
CA SER A 5 3.14 -9.37 0.49
C SER A 5 2.56 -10.78 0.35
N LEU A 6 1.28 -10.91 -0.02
CA LEU A 6 0.64 -12.19 -0.28
C LEU A 6 1.13 -12.83 -1.60
N PRO A 7 1.09 -14.17 -1.70
CA PRO A 7 1.35 -14.88 -2.94
C PRO A 7 0.27 -14.57 -3.98
N GLY A 8 0.64 -14.73 -5.27
CA GLY A 8 -0.28 -14.51 -6.38
C GLY A 8 -0.38 -13.04 -6.79
N ARG A 9 -1.54 -12.67 -7.35
CA ARG A 9 -1.75 -11.39 -8.02
C ARG A 9 -2.29 -10.34 -7.06
N VAL A 10 -1.90 -9.10 -7.30
CA VAL A 10 -2.35 -7.96 -6.50
C VAL A 10 -3.19 -7.06 -7.37
N PHE A 11 -4.32 -6.64 -6.83
CA PHE A 11 -5.18 -5.62 -7.41
C PHE A 11 -5.08 -4.38 -6.53
N THR A 12 -4.81 -3.25 -7.17
CA THR A 12 -4.75 -1.94 -6.50
C THR A 12 -5.78 -1.04 -7.16
N TYR A 13 -6.67 -0.48 -6.37
CA TYR A 13 -7.59 0.56 -6.84
C TYR A 13 -6.87 1.90 -6.88
N TYR A 14 -7.19 2.72 -7.89
CA TYR A 14 -6.49 3.97 -8.05
C TYR A 14 -6.59 4.86 -6.81
N GLY A 15 -5.47 5.48 -6.45
CA GLY A 15 -5.40 6.34 -5.27
C GLY A 15 -5.05 5.59 -3.98
N GLU A 16 -5.15 4.26 -3.91
CA GLU A 16 -4.72 3.50 -2.72
C GLU A 16 -3.23 3.72 -2.41
N GLU A 17 -2.41 3.87 -3.45
CA GLU A 17 -0.96 4.09 -3.32
C GLU A 17 -0.61 5.45 -2.68
N ILE A 18 -1.50 6.44 -2.79
CA ILE A 18 -1.37 7.74 -2.11
C ILE A 18 -2.29 7.83 -0.88
N ALA A 19 -3.01 6.76 -0.54
CA ALA A 19 -4.08 6.72 0.44
C ALA A 19 -5.16 7.78 0.20
N LEU A 20 -5.68 7.88 -1.03
CA LEU A 20 -6.78 8.78 -1.37
C LEU A 20 -7.96 8.56 -0.41
N LEU A 21 -8.55 9.65 0.10
CA LEU A 21 -9.67 9.60 1.02
C LEU A 21 -10.99 9.72 0.26
N ASP A 22 -12.02 9.05 0.78
CA ASP A 22 -13.38 9.22 0.30
C ASP A 22 -13.86 10.66 0.51
N ASN A 23 -14.54 11.22 -0.49
CA ASN A 23 -15.19 12.52 -0.39
C ASN A 23 -16.66 12.38 -0.06
N ASN A 24 -16.97 12.24 1.23
CA ASN A 24 -18.34 12.13 1.73
C ASN A 24 -19.11 13.46 1.73
N GLU A 25 -18.46 14.57 1.36
CA GLU A 25 -19.07 15.91 1.29
C GLU A 25 -19.74 16.19 -0.05
N ILE A 26 -19.72 15.24 -1.00
CA ILE A 26 -20.40 15.39 -2.30
C ILE A 26 -21.91 15.53 -2.07
N THR A 27 -22.46 16.65 -2.53
CA THR A 27 -23.89 16.95 -2.40
C THR A 27 -24.72 16.15 -3.39
N TYR A 28 -26.04 16.06 -3.15
CA TYR A 28 -26.95 15.45 -4.12
C TYR A 28 -26.89 16.15 -5.49
N ALA A 29 -26.76 17.48 -5.50
CA ALA A 29 -26.66 18.27 -6.73
C ALA A 29 -25.39 17.97 -7.56
N GLU A 30 -24.32 17.53 -6.90
CA GLU A 30 -23.05 17.14 -7.52
C GLU A 30 -22.99 15.63 -7.85
N THR A 31 -23.94 14.85 -7.35
CA THR A 31 -23.99 13.40 -7.56
C THR A 31 -24.27 13.07 -9.02
N ILE A 32 -23.45 12.18 -9.57
CA ILE A 32 -23.57 11.68 -10.96
C ILE A 32 -23.83 10.18 -11.02
N ASP A 33 -23.74 9.46 -9.90
CA ASP A 33 -24.06 8.04 -9.86
C ASP A 33 -25.54 7.80 -10.14
N SER A 34 -25.82 7.11 -11.24
CA SER A 34 -27.18 6.83 -11.70
C SER A 34 -28.05 6.13 -10.65
N LEU A 35 -27.46 5.25 -9.83
CA LEU A 35 -28.20 4.58 -8.75
C LEU A 35 -28.63 5.58 -7.66
N ALA A 36 -27.75 6.52 -7.33
CA ALA A 36 -28.00 7.54 -6.32
C ALA A 36 -28.95 8.63 -6.82
N CYS A 37 -28.80 9.05 -8.08
CA CYS A 37 -29.79 9.91 -8.74
C CYS A 37 -31.18 9.27 -8.74
N ALA A 38 -31.29 7.95 -8.95
CA ALA A 38 -32.56 7.23 -8.92
C ALA A 38 -33.14 7.07 -7.50
N ALA A 39 -32.29 6.99 -6.48
CA ALA A 39 -32.71 6.91 -5.07
C ALA A 39 -33.26 8.24 -4.53
N GLY A 40 -32.88 9.36 -5.12
CA GLY A 40 -33.34 10.70 -4.72
C GLY A 40 -32.55 11.30 -3.56
N GLU A 41 -32.77 12.60 -3.32
CA GLU A 41 -32.01 13.43 -2.37
C GLU A 41 -32.03 12.91 -0.93
N ASP A 42 -33.11 12.28 -0.49
CA ASP A 42 -33.23 11.76 0.88
C ASP A 42 -32.42 10.48 1.11
N SER A 43 -31.98 9.77 0.06
CA SER A 43 -31.38 8.43 0.16
C SER A 43 -30.08 8.25 -0.62
N TYR A 44 -29.64 9.24 -1.40
CA TYR A 44 -28.49 9.13 -2.30
C TYR A 44 -27.21 8.69 -1.59
N THR A 45 -26.95 9.19 -0.37
CA THR A 45 -25.73 8.90 0.41
C THR A 45 -25.58 7.42 0.77
N THR A 46 -26.67 6.66 0.83
CA THR A 46 -26.64 5.24 1.20
C THR A 46 -26.25 4.32 0.04
N VAL A 47 -26.33 4.82 -1.19
CA VAL A 47 -26.13 4.03 -2.41
C VAL A 47 -25.07 4.61 -3.35
N THR A 48 -24.72 5.88 -3.18
CA THR A 48 -23.77 6.57 -4.06
C THR A 48 -22.38 5.98 -3.97
N ARG A 49 -21.74 5.93 -5.14
CA ARG A 49 -20.38 5.46 -5.32
C ARG A 49 -19.41 6.60 -5.64
N ASP A 50 -19.93 7.82 -5.72
CA ASP A 50 -19.17 9.01 -6.08
C ASP A 50 -18.05 9.38 -5.07
N PRO A 51 -18.21 9.19 -3.74
CA PRO A 51 -17.16 9.50 -2.77
C PRO A 51 -15.81 8.84 -3.04
N TYR A 52 -15.79 7.63 -3.59
CA TYR A 52 -14.56 6.89 -3.93
C TYR A 52 -14.27 6.89 -5.44
N ARG A 53 -14.95 7.75 -6.21
CA ARG A 53 -14.71 7.98 -7.65
C ARG A 53 -14.19 9.38 -7.92
N THR A 54 -13.74 10.10 -6.91
CA THR A 54 -13.24 11.47 -7.07
C THR A 54 -11.99 11.49 -7.95
N PRO A 55 -11.73 12.59 -8.68
CA PRO A 55 -10.54 12.69 -9.52
C PRO A 55 -9.22 12.45 -8.76
N MET A 56 -8.22 11.91 -9.46
CA MET A 56 -6.89 11.66 -8.89
C MET A 56 -6.21 12.96 -8.44
N GLN A 57 -5.47 12.92 -7.33
CA GLN A 57 -4.79 14.08 -6.75
C GLN A 57 -3.32 14.09 -7.16
N TRP A 58 -3.00 14.75 -8.26
CA TRP A 58 -1.64 14.80 -8.82
C TRP A 58 -0.74 15.78 -8.08
N ASP A 59 -1.21 17.01 -7.88
CA ASP A 59 -0.44 18.11 -7.31
C ASP A 59 -1.32 19.05 -6.48
N THR A 60 -0.80 20.23 -6.12
CA THR A 60 -1.49 21.26 -5.32
C THR A 60 -2.22 22.33 -6.15
N THR A 61 -2.25 22.20 -7.48
CA THR A 61 -2.90 23.17 -8.37
C THR A 61 -4.43 22.98 -8.39
N SER A 62 -5.15 23.83 -9.14
CA SER A 62 -6.61 23.73 -9.26
C SER A 62 -7.05 22.33 -9.66
N ASN A 63 -8.12 21.82 -9.04
CA ASN A 63 -8.60 20.44 -9.22
C ASN A 63 -7.51 19.37 -8.99
N ALA A 64 -6.52 19.65 -8.15
CA ALA A 64 -5.38 18.76 -7.87
C ALA A 64 -4.60 18.32 -9.11
N GLY A 65 -4.48 19.18 -10.12
CA GLY A 65 -3.80 18.88 -11.38
C GLY A 65 -4.55 17.88 -12.27
N PHE A 66 -5.78 17.52 -11.93
CA PHE A 66 -6.57 16.56 -12.72
C PHE A 66 -7.06 17.16 -14.04
N THR A 67 -7.44 18.44 -14.05
CA THR A 67 -7.94 19.14 -15.24
C THR A 67 -7.63 20.63 -15.19
N GLU A 68 -7.34 21.19 -16.37
CA GLU A 68 -7.23 22.64 -16.61
C GLU A 68 -8.59 23.34 -16.70
N SER A 69 -9.69 22.57 -16.80
CA SER A 69 -11.04 23.13 -16.83
C SER A 69 -11.39 23.79 -15.49
N SER A 70 -12.35 24.72 -15.51
CA SER A 70 -12.81 25.41 -14.30
C SER A 70 -13.41 24.47 -13.24
N SER A 71 -13.91 23.30 -13.66
CA SER A 71 -14.48 22.29 -12.76
C SER A 71 -14.12 20.88 -13.23
N ALA A 72 -13.86 19.99 -12.27
CA ALA A 72 -13.79 18.56 -12.51
C ALA A 72 -15.21 17.96 -12.52
N TYR A 73 -15.33 16.73 -13.05
CA TYR A 73 -16.62 16.04 -13.17
C TYR A 73 -17.22 15.58 -11.83
N LEU A 74 -16.39 15.49 -10.79
CA LEU A 74 -16.75 15.32 -9.39
C LEU A 74 -15.83 16.21 -8.54
N PRO A 75 -16.30 16.72 -7.38
CA PRO A 75 -15.47 17.52 -6.49
C PRO A 75 -14.25 16.74 -5.97
N VAL A 76 -13.07 17.36 -6.07
CA VAL A 76 -11.83 16.80 -5.51
C VAL A 76 -11.82 16.98 -3.99
N HIS A 77 -11.39 15.96 -3.25
CA HIS A 77 -11.26 16.05 -1.80
C HIS A 77 -10.22 17.11 -1.40
N THR A 78 -10.53 17.95 -0.42
CA THR A 78 -9.73 19.12 0.00
C THR A 78 -8.32 18.77 0.50
N SER A 79 -8.08 17.52 0.89
CA SER A 79 -6.76 17.01 1.29
C SER A 79 -5.70 17.10 0.19
N TYR A 80 -6.07 17.33 -1.08
CA TYR A 80 -5.12 17.34 -2.19
C TYR A 80 -3.97 18.34 -1.99
N LEU A 81 -4.14 19.38 -1.17
CA LEU A 81 -3.06 20.30 -0.80
C LEU A 81 -1.92 19.66 0.02
N THR A 82 -2.20 18.54 0.69
CA THR A 82 -1.27 17.84 1.58
C THR A 82 -1.08 16.36 1.24
N ARG A 83 -1.98 15.79 0.44
CA ARG A 83 -2.01 14.39 0.05
C ARG A 83 -2.18 14.28 -1.45
N ASN A 84 -1.10 14.45 -2.18
CA ASN A 84 -1.07 14.30 -3.64
C ASN A 84 0.17 13.54 -4.09
N VAL A 85 0.22 13.15 -5.36
CA VAL A 85 1.33 12.38 -5.93
C VAL A 85 2.66 13.15 -5.83
N GLU A 86 2.69 14.42 -6.25
CA GLU A 86 3.90 15.26 -6.26
C GLU A 86 4.56 15.32 -4.87
N SER A 87 3.80 15.71 -3.85
CA SER A 87 4.27 15.84 -2.46
C SER A 87 4.73 14.51 -1.88
N GLN A 88 4.04 13.40 -2.17
CA GLN A 88 4.42 12.09 -1.66
C GLN A 88 5.65 11.51 -2.36
N ILE A 89 5.86 11.82 -3.64
CA ILE A 89 7.10 11.46 -4.36
C ILE A 89 8.29 12.25 -3.81
N ALA A 90 8.11 13.54 -3.53
CA ALA A 90 9.16 14.40 -2.99
C ALA A 90 9.57 14.04 -1.54
N SER A 91 8.66 13.44 -0.76
CA SER A 91 8.95 12.95 0.59
C SER A 91 9.74 11.63 0.56
N THR A 92 10.71 11.49 1.46
CA THR A 92 11.43 10.22 1.70
C THR A 92 10.57 9.17 2.40
N ILE A 93 9.58 9.62 3.17
CA ILE A 93 8.65 8.76 3.90
C ILE A 93 7.22 9.17 3.53
N SER A 94 6.54 8.32 2.76
CA SER A 94 5.15 8.54 2.32
C SER A 94 4.51 7.22 1.90
N ASN A 95 3.18 7.22 1.69
CA ASN A 95 2.47 6.01 1.27
C ASN A 95 2.95 5.53 -0.10
N ILE A 96 3.21 6.45 -1.05
CA ILE A 96 3.68 6.06 -2.37
C ILE A 96 5.08 5.44 -2.33
N GLN A 97 5.97 5.94 -1.45
CA GLN A 97 7.30 5.35 -1.29
C GLN A 97 7.21 3.96 -0.64
N THR A 98 6.39 3.81 0.40
CA THR A 98 6.12 2.49 0.99
C THR A 98 5.52 1.55 -0.07
N TYR A 99 4.53 1.99 -0.85
CA TYR A 99 3.90 1.19 -1.89
C TYR A 99 4.93 0.73 -2.93
N LYS A 100 5.74 1.65 -3.46
CA LYS A 100 6.82 1.35 -4.43
C LYS A 100 7.83 0.35 -3.86
N ALA A 101 8.27 0.54 -2.62
CA ALA A 101 9.24 -0.34 -1.98
C ALA A 101 8.71 -1.76 -1.79
N VAL A 102 7.47 -1.93 -1.31
CA VAL A 102 6.86 -3.27 -1.17
C VAL A 102 6.58 -3.89 -2.54
N ALA A 103 6.16 -3.10 -3.53
CA ALA A 103 5.95 -3.59 -4.89
C ALA A 103 7.26 -4.08 -5.51
N ALA A 104 8.39 -3.39 -5.27
CA ALA A 104 9.71 -3.82 -5.72
C ALA A 104 10.13 -5.16 -5.08
N LEU A 105 9.80 -5.39 -3.80
CA LEU A 105 10.10 -6.67 -3.14
C LEU A 105 9.44 -7.87 -3.82
N ARG A 106 8.32 -7.69 -4.53
CA ARG A 106 7.60 -8.77 -5.20
C ARG A 106 8.38 -9.42 -6.34
N SER A 107 9.43 -8.76 -6.83
CA SER A 107 10.33 -9.32 -7.83
C SER A 107 11.35 -10.31 -7.25
N ASN A 108 11.47 -10.41 -5.91
CA ASN A 108 12.38 -11.35 -5.28
C ASN A 108 11.83 -12.79 -5.36
N PRO A 109 12.70 -13.81 -5.56
CA PRO A 109 12.28 -15.21 -5.64
C PRO A 109 11.40 -15.65 -4.47
N THR A 110 11.70 -15.20 -3.24
CA THR A 110 10.90 -15.50 -2.05
C THR A 110 9.45 -15.01 -2.17
N PHE A 111 9.19 -13.87 -2.81
CA PHE A 111 7.82 -13.38 -3.00
C PHE A 111 7.09 -14.05 -4.17
N ILE A 112 7.85 -14.56 -5.15
CA ILE A 112 7.29 -15.21 -6.35
C ILE A 112 6.98 -16.69 -6.10
N TYR A 113 7.96 -17.43 -5.58
CA TYR A 113 7.92 -18.89 -5.44
C TYR A 113 7.87 -19.35 -3.98
N GLY A 114 8.24 -18.48 -3.05
CA GLY A 114 8.33 -18.84 -1.65
C GLY A 114 6.97 -19.11 -1.02
N SER A 115 7.02 -19.94 0.01
CA SER A 115 5.88 -20.28 0.86
C SER A 115 5.34 -19.04 1.58
N CYS A 116 4.12 -19.16 2.11
CA CYS A 116 3.46 -18.08 2.84
C CYS A 116 2.78 -18.66 4.08
N GLU A 117 3.23 -18.23 5.25
CA GLU A 117 2.64 -18.57 6.55
C GLU A 117 2.05 -17.32 7.18
N ILE A 118 0.84 -17.40 7.72
CA ILE A 118 0.14 -16.27 8.34
C ILE A 118 -0.27 -16.68 9.75
N GLN A 119 0.07 -15.85 10.73
CA GLN A 119 -0.15 -16.09 12.16
C GLN A 119 -0.54 -14.77 12.84
N THR A 120 -0.96 -14.85 14.10
CA THR A 120 -1.26 -13.66 14.91
C THR A 120 -0.48 -13.66 16.22
N LEU A 121 -0.27 -12.47 16.77
CA LEU A 121 0.31 -12.22 18.09
C LEU A 121 -0.57 -11.29 18.91
N ASN A 122 -0.33 -11.27 20.22
CA ASN A 122 -0.95 -10.35 21.18
C ASN A 122 -2.49 -10.39 21.16
N ASN A 123 -3.08 -11.59 21.12
CA ASN A 123 -4.51 -11.82 21.02
C ASN A 123 -5.11 -11.13 19.77
N ASP A 124 -4.60 -11.49 18.60
CA ASP A 124 -5.05 -11.03 17.27
C ASP A 124 -4.87 -9.52 16.98
N LYS A 125 -4.12 -8.81 17.83
CA LYS A 125 -3.78 -7.40 17.61
C LYS A 125 -2.69 -7.20 16.58
N VAL A 126 -1.86 -8.22 16.37
CA VAL A 126 -0.74 -8.16 15.44
C VAL A 126 -0.90 -9.30 14.45
N LEU A 127 -0.96 -8.96 13.16
CA LEU A 127 -0.92 -9.91 12.06
C LEU A 127 0.54 -10.07 11.62
N ILE A 128 1.00 -11.32 11.52
CA ILE A 128 2.33 -11.65 11.04
C ILE A 128 2.22 -12.56 9.82
N LEU A 129 3.00 -12.26 8.81
CA LEU A 129 3.15 -13.07 7.60
C LEU A 129 4.62 -13.35 7.35
N ARG A 130 4.99 -14.62 7.17
CA ARG A 130 6.33 -15.05 6.75
C ARG A 130 6.31 -15.48 5.29
N ARG A 131 7.25 -14.95 4.50
CA ARG A 131 7.59 -15.46 3.17
C ARG A 131 8.98 -16.10 3.25
N SER A 132 9.09 -17.35 2.84
CA SER A 132 10.34 -18.11 2.88
C SER A 132 10.51 -18.97 1.63
N LEU A 133 11.75 -19.10 1.18
CA LEU A 133 12.16 -19.96 0.08
C LEU A 133 13.57 -20.44 0.39
N ASP A 134 13.84 -21.74 0.23
CA ASP A 134 15.16 -22.31 0.49
C ASP A 134 16.25 -21.55 -0.28
N ASP A 135 17.41 -21.38 0.35
CA ASP A 135 18.57 -20.64 -0.18
C ASP A 135 18.30 -19.17 -0.57
N ASN A 136 17.21 -18.57 -0.09
CA ASN A 136 16.86 -17.17 -0.34
C ASN A 136 16.53 -16.43 0.98
N PRO A 137 16.62 -15.08 1.01
CA PRO A 137 16.21 -14.31 2.18
C PRO A 137 14.76 -14.56 2.60
N THR A 138 14.54 -14.66 3.91
CA THR A 138 13.21 -14.75 4.53
C THR A 138 12.69 -13.35 4.82
N TYR A 139 11.41 -13.10 4.50
CA TYR A 139 10.74 -11.84 4.82
C TYR A 139 9.65 -12.05 5.84
N ILE A 140 9.62 -11.18 6.86
CA ILE A 140 8.62 -11.20 7.93
C ILE A 140 7.87 -9.88 7.92
N VAL A 141 6.61 -9.93 7.56
CA VAL A 141 5.70 -8.79 7.55
C VAL A 141 4.95 -8.76 8.87
N VAL A 142 5.10 -7.68 9.61
CA VAL A 142 4.46 -7.47 10.92
C VAL A 142 3.55 -6.27 10.82
N ILE A 143 2.27 -6.44 11.15
CA ILE A 143 1.24 -5.40 11.06
C ILE A 143 0.54 -5.29 12.41
N ASN A 144 0.72 -4.16 13.08
CA ASN A 144 -0.05 -3.85 14.28
C ASN A 144 -1.43 -3.30 13.88
N LEU A 145 -2.48 -4.06 14.13
CA LEU A 145 -3.88 -3.69 13.88
C LEU A 145 -4.50 -2.92 15.06
N ALA A 146 -3.81 -2.82 16.19
CA ALA A 146 -4.30 -2.11 17.36
C ALA A 146 -4.03 -0.60 17.28
N LEU A 147 -4.92 0.15 17.94
CA LEU A 147 -4.79 1.60 18.16
C LEU A 147 -3.78 1.95 19.27
N SER A 148 -2.95 0.99 19.71
CA SER A 148 -1.92 1.17 20.73
C SER A 148 -0.63 0.47 20.33
N LYS A 149 0.49 0.91 20.92
CA LYS A 149 1.80 0.26 20.70
C LYS A 149 1.75 -1.19 21.14
N GLN A 150 2.39 -2.06 20.38
CA GLN A 150 2.54 -3.49 20.70
C GLN A 150 4.02 -3.84 20.82
N THR A 151 4.35 -4.67 21.80
CA THR A 151 5.65 -5.36 21.84
C THR A 151 5.54 -6.59 20.96
N ILE A 152 6.51 -6.76 20.07
CA ILE A 152 6.56 -7.84 19.09
C ILE A 152 7.72 -8.76 19.45
N ASN A 153 7.41 -10.04 19.63
CA ASN A 153 8.38 -11.12 19.75
C ASN A 153 8.07 -12.13 18.65
N VAL A 154 8.83 -12.07 17.55
CA VAL A 154 8.61 -12.92 16.37
C VAL A 154 8.95 -14.38 16.68
N THR A 155 9.90 -14.62 17.61
CA THR A 155 10.35 -15.96 17.99
C THR A 155 9.28 -16.79 18.70
N GLU A 156 8.22 -16.17 19.22
CA GLU A 156 7.04 -16.87 19.77
C GLU A 156 6.28 -17.67 18.70
N ILE A 157 6.38 -17.25 17.43
CA ILE A 157 5.71 -17.88 16.30
C ILE A 157 6.69 -18.65 15.43
N PHE A 158 7.83 -18.02 15.10
CA PHE A 158 8.84 -18.58 14.22
C PHE A 158 10.16 -18.69 14.98
N SER A 159 10.38 -19.82 15.65
CA SER A 159 11.56 -20.02 16.50
C SER A 159 12.88 -20.11 15.72
N ASP A 160 12.82 -20.30 14.41
CA ASP A 160 13.94 -20.50 13.50
C ASP A 160 14.42 -19.21 12.82
N VAL A 161 13.85 -18.04 13.17
CA VAL A 161 14.25 -16.76 12.58
C VAL A 161 15.58 -16.25 13.13
N SER A 162 16.34 -15.54 12.30
CA SER A 162 17.56 -14.86 12.70
C SER A 162 17.33 -13.90 13.87
N THR A 163 18.32 -13.78 14.77
CA THR A 163 18.24 -12.92 15.96
C THR A 163 18.17 -11.43 15.58
N ASN A 164 18.97 -11.01 14.60
CA ASN A 164 18.96 -9.64 14.08
C ASN A 164 18.29 -9.64 12.72
N LEU A 165 17.30 -8.76 12.55
CA LEU A 165 16.57 -8.60 11.30
C LEU A 165 16.71 -7.17 10.80
N THR A 166 16.94 -7.01 9.50
CA THR A 166 17.00 -5.71 8.82
C THR A 166 15.59 -5.24 8.48
N ILE A 167 15.33 -3.94 8.63
CA ILE A 167 14.08 -3.31 8.22
C ILE A 167 14.13 -3.03 6.72
N ALA A 168 13.55 -3.94 5.92
CA ALA A 168 13.47 -3.78 4.46
C ALA A 168 12.51 -2.65 4.05
N VAL A 169 11.32 -2.60 4.66
CA VAL A 169 10.34 -1.53 4.40
C VAL A 169 9.55 -1.24 5.66
N ARG A 170 9.17 0.02 5.90
CA ARG A 170 8.31 0.41 7.03
C ARG A 170 7.24 1.42 6.61
N SER A 171 6.11 1.41 7.31
CA SER A 171 5.09 2.45 7.16
C SER A 171 5.55 3.77 7.80
N ALA A 172 4.96 4.90 7.38
CA ALA A 172 5.39 6.23 7.85
C ALA A 172 5.28 6.42 9.37
N ASN A 173 4.32 5.75 10.01
CA ASN A 173 4.11 5.78 11.46
C ASN A 173 4.96 4.76 12.22
N ALA A 174 5.73 3.90 11.56
CA ALA A 174 6.61 2.91 12.20
C ALA A 174 7.96 3.55 12.62
N VAL A 175 8.06 3.90 13.90
CA VAL A 175 9.21 4.64 14.42
C VAL A 175 10.26 3.68 14.99
N PHE A 176 11.42 3.64 14.35
CA PHE A 176 12.60 2.88 14.77
C PHE A 176 13.80 3.82 14.85
N SER A 177 14.69 3.57 15.81
CA SER A 177 15.95 4.32 16.00
C SER A 177 17.10 3.80 15.12
N ASP A 178 16.98 2.56 14.65
CA ASP A 178 18.01 1.85 13.88
C ASP A 178 17.37 1.24 12.62
N THR A 179 18.20 0.73 11.71
CA THR A 179 17.80 -0.02 10.51
C THR A 179 17.61 -1.51 10.80
N THR A 180 17.91 -1.96 12.01
CA THR A 180 17.75 -3.35 12.45
C THR A 180 16.89 -3.44 13.71
N VAL A 181 16.29 -4.60 13.93
CA VAL A 181 15.56 -4.96 15.15
C VAL A 181 15.95 -6.36 15.60
N THR A 182 15.81 -6.64 16.90
CA THR A 182 15.98 -7.99 17.44
C THR A 182 14.66 -8.75 17.34
N SER A 183 14.69 -10.00 16.87
CA SER A 183 13.49 -10.80 16.61
C SER A 183 12.74 -11.23 17.88
N ASP A 184 13.39 -11.20 19.05
CA ASP A 184 12.79 -11.54 20.34
C ASP A 184 12.08 -10.37 21.03
N GLY A 185 12.21 -9.15 20.51
CA GLY A 185 11.61 -7.98 21.15
C GLY A 185 11.86 -6.65 20.44
N PHE A 186 10.81 -6.09 19.86
CA PHE A 186 10.79 -4.68 19.46
C PHE A 186 9.39 -4.05 19.62
N ILE A 187 9.32 -2.72 19.61
CA ILE A 187 8.04 -2.00 19.73
C ILE A 187 7.56 -1.58 18.34
N LEU A 188 6.33 -1.93 18.00
CA LEU A 188 5.64 -1.44 16.81
C LEU A 188 4.52 -0.48 17.23
N THR A 189 4.51 0.72 16.66
CA THR A 189 3.52 1.77 16.92
C THR A 189 2.12 1.39 16.45
N ALA A 190 1.10 2.09 16.96
CA ALA A 190 -0.29 1.86 16.59
C ALA A 190 -0.50 1.97 15.08
N ASN A 191 -1.25 1.03 14.49
CA ASN A 191 -1.55 0.94 13.05
C ASN A 191 -0.30 0.92 12.15
N ALA A 192 0.87 0.59 12.68
CA ALA A 192 2.11 0.57 11.92
C ALA A 192 2.39 -0.82 11.36
N ALA A 193 3.15 -0.85 10.28
CA ALA A 193 3.58 -2.08 9.64
C ALA A 193 5.05 -2.00 9.24
N VAL A 194 5.72 -3.14 9.29
CA VAL A 194 7.14 -3.28 8.94
C VAL A 194 7.36 -4.61 8.22
N ILE A 195 8.26 -4.62 7.26
CA ILE A 195 8.79 -5.82 6.61
C ILE A 195 10.24 -5.95 7.04
N LEU A 196 10.53 -7.07 7.68
CA LEU A 196 11.84 -7.45 8.19
C LEU A 196 12.45 -8.52 7.28
N THR A 197 13.77 -8.59 7.20
CA THR A 197 14.49 -9.61 6.43
C THR A 197 15.75 -10.05 7.15
N ASP A 198 16.16 -11.31 6.96
CA ASP A 198 17.47 -11.84 7.36
C ASP A 198 18.53 -11.70 6.25
N GLY A 199 18.13 -11.23 5.06
CA GLY A 199 19.03 -10.88 3.98
C GLY A 199 19.81 -9.59 4.26
N VAL A 200 21.04 -9.53 3.75
CA VAL A 200 21.83 -8.29 3.71
C VAL A 200 21.24 -7.39 2.62
N ASP A 201 21.22 -6.06 2.84
CA ASP A 201 20.82 -5.04 1.86
C ASP A 201 21.74 -5.08 0.63
N ASP A 202 21.58 -6.09 -0.22
CA ASP A 202 21.89 -5.92 -1.63
C ASP A 202 20.68 -5.16 -2.20
N GLU A 203 20.93 -3.92 -2.66
CA GLU A 203 20.15 -3.29 -3.74
C GLU A 203 19.59 -4.39 -4.62
N PRO A 204 18.27 -4.46 -4.92
CA PRO A 204 17.65 -5.61 -5.56
C PRO A 204 18.43 -5.99 -6.81
N THR A 205 19.37 -6.93 -6.64
CA THR A 205 20.17 -7.43 -7.73
C THR A 205 19.19 -8.33 -8.42
N ARG A 206 18.67 -7.84 -9.55
CA ARG A 206 17.92 -8.68 -10.48
C ARG A 206 18.76 -9.96 -10.61
N PRO A 207 18.30 -11.12 -10.11
CA PRO A 207 19.05 -12.35 -10.25
C PRO A 207 19.35 -12.51 -11.74
N GLU A 208 20.52 -13.04 -12.10
CA GLU A 208 20.65 -13.64 -13.43
C GLU A 208 19.57 -14.72 -13.52
N VAL A 209 18.47 -14.34 -14.17
CA VAL A 209 17.31 -15.21 -14.38
C VAL A 209 17.82 -16.35 -15.23
N THR A 210 18.10 -17.49 -14.60
CA THR A 210 18.04 -18.77 -15.29
C THR A 210 16.57 -18.94 -15.66
N THR A 211 16.30 -18.78 -16.94
CA THR A 211 14.98 -18.68 -17.56
C THR A 211 14.17 -19.96 -17.35
N ALA A 212 13.50 -20.08 -16.21
CA ALA A 212 12.09 -20.38 -16.27
C ALA A 212 11.39 -19.02 -16.48
N GLU A 213 11.02 -18.71 -17.73
CA GLU A 213 10.19 -17.54 -18.04
C GLU A 213 8.94 -17.60 -17.16
N LEU A 214 8.90 -16.79 -16.12
CA LEU A 214 7.67 -16.54 -15.40
C LEU A 214 6.69 -15.93 -16.39
N ASP A 215 5.51 -16.51 -16.49
CA ASP A 215 4.46 -15.91 -17.27
C ASP A 215 4.18 -14.50 -16.72
N TRP A 216 3.90 -13.52 -17.60
CA TRP A 216 3.64 -12.13 -17.22
C TRP A 216 2.59 -11.99 -16.10
N TRP A 217 1.66 -12.95 -16.00
CA TRP A 217 0.59 -12.96 -14.99
C TRP A 217 1.03 -13.42 -13.60
N GLN A 218 2.21 -14.04 -13.46
CA GLN A 218 2.74 -14.58 -12.20
C GLN A 218 3.31 -13.48 -11.29
N THR A 219 3.70 -12.34 -11.85
CA THR A 219 4.25 -11.19 -11.10
C THR A 219 3.43 -9.91 -11.24
N ALA A 220 2.41 -9.91 -12.12
CA ALA A 220 1.62 -8.71 -12.41
C ALA A 220 0.95 -8.10 -11.17
N VAL A 221 1.10 -6.79 -11.05
CA VAL A 221 0.23 -5.93 -10.25
C VAL A 221 -0.80 -5.34 -11.21
N ILE A 222 -2.07 -5.62 -10.98
CA ILE A 222 -3.18 -5.15 -11.81
C ILE A 222 -3.71 -3.86 -11.19
N TYR A 223 -3.58 -2.76 -11.92
CA TYR A 223 -4.06 -1.45 -11.49
C TYR A 223 -5.47 -1.22 -12.02
N GLN A 224 -6.44 -1.15 -11.12
CA GLN A 224 -7.83 -0.88 -11.46
C GLN A 224 -8.05 0.63 -11.57
N ILE A 225 -8.22 1.08 -12.81
CA ILE A 225 -8.50 2.48 -13.12
C ILE A 225 -10.01 2.71 -13.14
N TYR A 226 -10.49 3.78 -12.52
CA TYR A 226 -11.77 4.38 -12.88
C TYR A 226 -11.51 5.38 -14.01
N PRO A 227 -11.90 5.10 -15.27
CA PRO A 227 -11.40 5.87 -16.42
C PRO A 227 -11.63 7.37 -16.33
N LYS A 228 -12.75 7.80 -15.75
CA LYS A 228 -13.05 9.21 -15.55
C LYS A 228 -12.11 9.89 -14.54
N SER A 229 -11.54 9.16 -13.58
CA SER A 229 -10.57 9.70 -12.62
C SER A 229 -9.14 9.76 -13.12
N PHE A 230 -8.87 9.27 -14.33
CA PHE A 230 -7.52 9.17 -14.90
C PHE A 230 -7.36 9.84 -16.28
N GLN A 231 -8.41 10.44 -16.86
CA GLN A 231 -8.38 11.14 -18.15
C GLN A 231 -8.46 12.66 -17.89
N LYS A 232 -7.58 13.58 -18.32
CA LYS A 232 -6.60 13.63 -19.43
C LYS A 232 -5.49 14.66 -19.09
N HIS A 233 -4.21 14.27 -19.16
CA HIS A 233 -3.11 15.23 -19.42
C HIS A 233 -2.16 14.60 -20.45
N GLU A 234 -2.08 15.21 -21.64
CA GLU A 234 -1.09 14.89 -22.68
C GLU A 234 0.29 15.47 -22.29
N ALA A 235 0.81 15.08 -21.12
CA ALA A 235 2.07 15.61 -20.61
C ALA A 235 3.02 14.51 -20.13
N LEU A 236 3.23 13.49 -20.96
CA LEU A 236 4.48 12.71 -20.98
C LEU A 236 4.74 12.30 -22.44
N LYS A 237 5.39 13.22 -23.18
CA LYS A 237 6.21 12.89 -24.35
C LYS A 237 7.67 12.96 -23.93
#